data_AF-A0ABD5Z0T7-F1
#
_entry.id   AF-A0ABD5Z0T7-F1
#
_cell.length_a   1.000
_cell.length_b   1.000
_cell.length_c   1.000
_cell.angle_alpha   90.00
_cell.angle_beta   90.00
_cell.angle_gamma   90.00
#
_symmetry.space_group_name_H-M   'P 1'
#
loop_
_entity.id
_entity.type
_entity.pdbx_description
1 polymer ?
#
loop_
_entity_poly.entity_id
_entity_poly.type
_entity_poly.pdbx_seq_one_letter_code
_entity_poly.pdbx_strand_id
1 'polypeptide(L)' 'MANSLLASRVVVTWAELTAVGIVGGFVGSALGGPLQYLTYLVVSLLSVGILLYNVDALVTARLRETET' A
#
# COMPACT_ATOMS: atom_id res chain seq x y z
N MET A 1 8.03 1.03 -22.77
CA MET A 1 6.88 1.65 -22.09
C MET A 1 6.26 0.75 -21.03
N ALA A 2 6.19 -0.58 -21.23
CA ALA A 2 5.76 -1.55 -20.20
C ALA A 2 6.49 -1.40 -18.86
N ASN A 3 7.83 -1.47 -18.86
CA ASN A 3 8.62 -1.38 -17.63
C ASN A 3 8.41 -0.06 -16.86
N SER A 4 8.14 1.05 -17.57
CA SER A 4 7.85 2.33 -16.91
C SER A 4 6.48 2.34 -16.25
N LEU A 5 5.47 1.67 -16.82
CA LEU A 5 4.16 1.52 -16.16
C LEU A 5 4.28 0.68 -14.89
N LEU A 6 5.11 -0.37 -14.91
CA LEU A 6 5.26 -1.29 -13.79
C LEU A 6 6.12 -0.68 -12.68
N ALA A 7 7.21 0.00 -13.05
CA ALA A 7 7.98 0.83 -12.12
C ALA A 7 7.11 1.94 -11.51
N SER A 8 6.23 2.57 -12.30
CA SER A 8 5.28 3.57 -11.80
C SER A 8 4.35 2.98 -10.74
N ARG A 9 3.86 1.75 -10.90
CA ARG A 9 2.98 1.14 -9.89
C ARG A 9 3.72 0.82 -8.60
N VAL A 10 4.94 0.32 -8.67
CA VAL A 10 5.76 0.09 -7.46
C VAL A 10 5.98 1.41 -6.70
N VAL A 11 6.26 2.50 -7.41
CA VAL A 11 6.40 3.84 -6.80
C VAL A 11 5.08 4.32 -6.18
N VAL A 12 3.95 4.09 -6.85
CA VAL A 12 2.62 4.41 -6.31
C VAL A 12 2.34 3.62 -5.03
N THR A 13 2.58 2.32 -5.02
CA THR A 13 2.40 1.48 -3.83
C THR A 13 3.27 1.96 -2.67
N TRP A 14 4.54 2.27 -2.93
CA TRP A 14 5.42 2.84 -1.92
C TRP A 14 4.88 4.15 -1.34
N ALA A 15 4.37 5.04 -2.20
CA ALA A 15 3.79 6.32 -1.78
C ALA A 15 2.53 6.13 -0.93
N GLU A 16 1.64 5.21 -1.33
CA GLU A 16 0.42 4.86 -0.58
C GLU A 16 0.75 4.31 0.81
N LEU A 17 1.70 3.37 0.90
CA LEU A 17 2.14 2.81 2.18
C LEU A 17 2.79 3.85 3.08
N THR A 18 3.60 4.74 2.50
CA THR A 18 4.24 5.84 3.23
C THR A 18 3.19 6.80 3.80
N ALA A 19 2.20 7.19 3.00
CA ALA A 19 1.11 8.03 3.44
C ALA A 19 0.30 7.38 4.57
N VAL A 20 -0.07 6.11 4.42
CA VAL A 20 -0.80 5.35 5.45
C VAL A 20 0.01 5.22 6.74
N GLY A 21 1.31 4.94 6.63
CA GLY A 21 2.21 4.87 7.79
C GLY A 21 2.32 6.20 8.53
N ILE A 22 2.48 7.32 7.81
CA ILE A 22 2.55 8.67 8.40
C ILE A 22 1.24 9.04 9.08
N VAL A 23 0.11 8.90 8.38
CA VAL A 23 -1.22 9.22 8.93
C VAL A 23 -1.51 8.34 10.14
N GLY A 24 -1.22 7.04 10.03
CA GLY A 24 -1.37 6.07 11.11
C GLY A 24 -0.54 6.41 12.34
N GLY A 25 0.73 6.78 12.15
CA GLY A 25 1.62 7.20 13.22
C GLY A 25 1.14 8.47 13.92
N PHE A 26 0.71 9.47 13.15
CA PHE A 26 0.15 10.71 13.68
C PHE A 26 -1.12 10.45 14.51
N VAL A 27 -2.09 9.71 13.94
CA VAL A 27 -3.34 9.35 14.63
C VAL A 27 -3.07 8.52 15.89
N GLY A 28 -2.20 7.51 15.80
CA GLY A 28 -1.86 6.65 16.93
C GLY A 28 -1.22 7.43 18.08
N SER A 29 -0.36 8.40 17.76
CA SER A 29 0.26 9.28 18.77
C SER A 29 -0.74 10.18 19.49
N ALA A 30 -1.80 10.60 18.80
CA ALA A 30 -2.84 11.46 19.37
C ALA A 30 -3.81 10.68 20.28
N LEU A 31 -4.11 9.42 19.97
CA LEU A 31 -5.07 8.60 20.73
C LEU A 31 -4.46 7.97 21.99
N GLY A 32 -3.20 7.51 21.91
CA GLY A 32 -2.50 6.87 23.03
C GLY A 32 -3.16 5.60 23.59
N GLY A 33 -2.51 5.00 24.60
CA GLY A 33 -3.07 3.91 25.41
C GLY A 33 -3.56 2.70 24.59
N PRO A 34 -4.68 2.05 25.00
CA PRO A 34 -5.23 0.90 24.27
C PRO A 34 -5.67 1.22 22.83
N LEU A 35 -6.10 2.46 22.56
CA LEU A 35 -6.57 2.86 21.23
C LEU A 35 -5.41 2.93 20.22
N GLN A 36 -4.21 3.27 20.66
CA GLN A 36 -3.01 3.27 19.82
C GLN A 36 -2.73 1.88 19.20
N TYR A 37 -2.96 0.80 19.94
CA TYR A 37 -2.81 -0.57 19.42
C TYR A 37 -3.81 -0.88 18.31
N LEU A 38 -5.07 -0.46 18.47
CA LEU A 38 -6.09 -0.62 17.43
C LEU A 38 -5.74 0.19 16.19
N THR A 39 -5.18 1.40 16.35
CA THR A 39 -4.69 2.19 15.21
C THR A 39 -3.60 1.44 14.46
N TYR A 40 -2.60 0.87 15.16
CA TYR A 40 -1.55 0.08 14.50
C TYR A 40 -2.09 -1.15 13.78
N LEU A 41 -3.09 -1.84 14.35
CA LEU A 41 -3.74 -2.97 13.69
C LEU A 41 -4.42 -2.53 12.39
N VAL A 42 -5.21 -1.46 12.44
CA VAL A 42 -5.91 -0.93 11.26
C VAL A 42 -4.91 -0.50 10.18
N VAL A 43 -3.86 0.24 10.55
CA VAL A 43 -2.80 0.69 9.63
C VAL A 43 -2.08 -0.50 9.00
N SER A 44 -1.84 -1.57 9.77
CA SER A 44 -1.22 -2.80 9.27
C SER A 44 -2.11 -3.49 8.25
N LEU A 45 -3.41 -3.64 8.55
CA LEU A 45 -4.38 -4.23 7.62
C LEU A 45 -4.54 -3.42 6.34
N LEU A 46 -4.59 -2.09 6.45
CA LEU A 46 -4.61 -1.19 5.29
C LEU A 46 -3.35 -1.35 4.44
N SER A 47 -2.19 -1.42 5.08
CA SER A 47 -0.91 -1.61 4.39
C SER A 47 -0.87 -2.93 3.62
N VAL A 48 -1.31 -4.03 4.24
CA VAL A 48 -1.42 -5.33 3.57
C VAL A 48 -2.41 -5.27 2.42
N GLY A 49 -3.58 -4.65 2.61
CA GLY A 49 -4.59 -4.50 1.56
C GLY A 49 -4.06 -3.73 0.34
N ILE A 50 -3.40 -2.60 0.58
CA ILE A 50 -2.75 -1.78 -0.47
C ILE A 50 -1.71 -2.59 -1.23
N LEU A 51 -0.86 -3.34 -0.50
CA LEU A 51 0.17 -4.17 -1.12
C LEU A 51 -0.44 -5.25 -2.01
N LEU A 52 -1.42 -6.00 -1.49
CA LEU A 52 -2.07 -7.09 -2.23
C LEU A 52 -2.79 -6.56 -3.47
N TYR A 53 -3.52 -5.45 -3.35
CA TYR A 53 -4.21 -4.83 -4.48
C TYR A 53 -3.24 -4.43 -5.60
N ASN A 54 -2.16 -3.74 -5.24
CA ASN A 54 -1.21 -3.29 -6.25
C ASN A 54 -0.41 -4.44 -6.87
N VAL A 55 -0.07 -5.46 -6.10
CA VAL A 55 0.59 -6.66 -6.61
C VAL A 55 -0.31 -7.42 -7.59
N ASP A 56 -1.57 -7.67 -7.23
CA ASP A 56 -2.54 -8.32 -8.11
C ASP A 56 -2.67 -7.55 -9.44
N ALA A 57 -2.82 -6.23 -9.32
CA ALA A 57 -2.99 -5.40 -10.48
C ALA A 57 -1.69 -5.29 -11.32
N LEU A 58 -0.50 -5.36 -10.68
CA LEU A 58 0.80 -5.44 -11.36
C LEU A 58 0.93 -6.74 -12.15
N VAL A 59 0.59 -7.87 -11.54
CA VAL A 59 0.62 -9.20 -12.16
C VAL A 59 -0.37 -9.25 -13.32
N THR A 60 -1.60 -8.77 -13.12
CA THR A 60 -2.62 -8.72 -14.18
C THR A 60 -2.15 -7.90 -15.39
N ALA A 61 -1.46 -6.78 -15.16
CA ALA A 61 -0.88 -5.99 -16.25
C ALA A 61 0.21 -6.76 -17.01
N ARG A 62 1.10 -7.47 -16.28
CA ARG A 62 2.16 -8.32 -16.88
C ARG A 62 1.59 -9.46 -17.73
N LEU A 63 0.54 -10.12 -17.25
CA LEU A 63 -0.07 -11.24 -17.96
C LEU A 63 -0.69 -10.78 -19.29
N ARG A 64 -1.43 -9.66 -19.28
CA ARG A 64 -2.00 -9.07 -20.51
C ARG A 64 -0.94 -8.68 -21.54
N GLU A 65 0.21 -8.18 -21.10
CA GLU A 65 1.33 -7.88 -22.00
C GLU A 65 1.93 -9.13 -22.65
N THR A 66 1.82 -10.30 -22.00
CA THR A 66 2.38 -11.56 -22.53
C THR A 66 1.45 -12.18 -23.58
N GLU A 67 0.17 -11.83 -23.57
CA GLU A 67 -0.85 -12.33 -24.51
C GLU A 67 -0.89 -11.56 -25.83
N THR A 68 -0.22 -10.39 -25.92
CA THR A 68 -0.17 -9.52 -27.11
C THR A 68 1.19 -9.58 -27.80
#